data_AF-A0A645CPR1-F1
#
_entry.id   AF-A0A645CPR1-F1
#
_cell.length_a   1.000
_cell.length_b   1.000
_cell.length_c   1.000
_cell.angle_alpha   90.00
_cell.angle_beta   90.00
_cell.angle_gamma   90.00
#
_symmetry.space_group_name_H-M   'P 1'
#
loop_
_entity.id
_entity.type
_entity.pdbx_description
1 polymer ?
#
loop_
_entity_poly.entity_id
_entity_poly.type
_entity_poly.pdbx_seq_one_letter_code
_entity_poly.pdbx_strand_id
1 'polypeptide(L)'
;MKDGNRLLVDRDNEISSQTVSVEMPALVTVTRSEKEPRFPSVKGKMKAKKHVTSVWSAIDLGIDEKLVGLNGSPTKVLKIFTPPVHEIQNEIISEADPQVAVNLLVEKLLEAKIITR
;
A
#
# COMPACT_ATOMS: atom_id res chain seq x y z
N MET A 1 -15.90 12.38 -24.15
CA MET A 1 -16.91 11.40 -23.68
C MET A 1 -17.39 11.87 -22.32
N LYS A 2 -18.57 12.49 -22.25
CA LYS A 2 -19.17 13.01 -21.01
C LYS A 2 -20.44 12.20 -20.72
N ASP A 3 -20.28 11.02 -20.14
CA ASP A 3 -21.31 10.49 -19.25
C ASP A 3 -20.87 10.87 -17.84
N GLY A 4 -21.40 11.98 -17.33
CA GLY A 4 -21.00 12.59 -16.06
C GLY A 4 -21.29 11.74 -14.81
N ASN A 5 -21.81 10.52 -14.98
CA ASN A 5 -22.13 9.57 -13.91
C ASN A 5 -21.16 8.39 -13.81
N ARG A 6 -20.07 8.36 -14.60
CA ARG A 6 -19.07 7.28 -14.57
C ARG A 6 -17.72 7.78 -14.07
N LEU A 7 -17.08 6.96 -13.24
CA LEU A 7 -15.68 7.11 -12.84
C LEU A 7 -14.81 6.21 -13.72
N LEU A 8 -13.65 6.72 -14.14
CA LEU A 8 -12.60 5.92 -14.76
C LEU A 8 -11.50 5.71 -13.73
N VAL A 9 -11.10 4.45 -13.53
CA VAL A 9 -10.12 4.05 -12.51
C VAL A 9 -9.09 3.16 -13.15
N ASP A 10 -7.82 3.53 -13.01
CA ASP A 10 -6.70 2.67 -13.35
C ASP A 10 -6.39 1.74 -12.17
N ARG A 11 -6.28 0.45 -12.46
CA ARG A 11 -5.89 -0.58 -11.50
C ARG A 11 -4.91 -1.55 -12.13
N ASP A 12 -3.97 -2.01 -11.33
CA ASP A 12 -3.03 -3.06 -11.72
C ASP A 12 -3.33 -4.35 -10.97
N ASN A 13 -3.05 -5.47 -11.63
CA ASN A 13 -2.88 -6.76 -10.99
C ASN A 13 -1.51 -7.35 -11.39
N GLU A 14 -1.23 -8.58 -10.99
CA GLU A 14 0.07 -9.23 -11.18
C GLU A 14 0.47 -9.37 -12.66
N ILE A 15 -0.48 -9.32 -13.59
CA ILE A 15 -0.28 -9.66 -14.99
C ILE A 15 -0.68 -8.54 -15.96
N SER A 16 -1.37 -7.50 -15.50
CA SER A 16 -1.96 -6.48 -16.38
C SER A 16 -2.25 -5.16 -15.68
N SER A 17 -2.23 -4.09 -16.48
CA SER A 17 -2.76 -2.78 -16.12
C SER A 17 -4.10 -2.57 -16.84
N GLN A 18 -5.10 -2.05 -16.13
CA GLN A 18 -6.48 -1.95 -16.62
C GLN A 18 -7.09 -0.60 -16.29
N THR A 19 -7.71 0.05 -17.27
CA THR A 19 -8.61 1.18 -17.05
C THR A 19 -10.05 0.69 -17.03
N VAL A 20 -10.73 0.85 -15.89
CA VAL A 20 -12.10 0.37 -15.68
C VAL A 20 -13.06 1.54 -15.55
N SER A 21 -14.25 1.44 -16.16
CA SER A 21 -15.35 2.38 -15.98
C SER A 21 -16.38 1.84 -15.00
N VAL A 22 -16.75 2.65 -14.00
CA VAL A 22 -17.74 2.28 -12.97
C VAL A 22 -18.80 3.38 -12.87
N GLU A 23 -20.07 3.00 -12.79
CA GLU A 23 -21.18 3.93 -12.56
C GLU A 23 -21.28 4.33 -11.09
N MET A 24 -21.60 5.59 -10.81
CA MET A 24 -21.83 6.07 -9.44
C MET A 24 -23.25 5.70 -8.95
N PRO A 25 -23.44 5.43 -7.64
CA PRO A 25 -22.45 5.51 -6.56
C PRO A 25 -21.49 4.32 -6.53
N ALA A 26 -20.20 4.59 -6.31
CA ALA A 26 -19.15 3.57 -6.28
C ALA A 26 -18.24 3.74 -5.05
N LEU A 27 -17.67 2.62 -4.58
CA LEU A 27 -16.60 2.61 -3.57
C LEU A 27 -15.27 2.37 -4.29
N VAL A 28 -14.30 3.27 -4.06
CA VAL A 28 -12.96 3.18 -4.63
C VAL A 28 -11.94 3.16 -3.51
N THR A 29 -11.08 2.13 -3.50
CA THR A 29 -9.90 2.06 -2.63
C THR A 29 -8.69 2.57 -3.38
N VAL A 30 -7.90 3.46 -2.77
CA VAL A 30 -6.71 4.05 -3.41
C VAL A 30 -5.45 3.43 -2.81
N THR A 31 -4.68 2.71 -3.63
CA THR A 31 -3.41 2.08 -3.22
C THR A 31 -2.25 3.07 -3.24
N ARG A 32 -2.16 3.86 -4.32
CA ARG A 32 -1.19 4.94 -4.48
C ARG A 32 -1.91 6.15 -5.06
N SER A 33 -1.70 7.31 -4.43
CA SER A 33 -2.13 8.56 -5.04
C SER A 33 -1.21 8.89 -6.21
N GLU A 34 -1.77 9.32 -7.34
CA GLU A 34 -0.98 9.81 -8.48
C GLU A 34 -0.09 11.00 -8.08
N LYS A 35 -0.51 11.77 -7.06
CA LYS A 35 0.18 12.96 -6.55
C LYS A 35 0.37 12.89 -5.05
N GLU A 36 1.47 13.43 -4.56
CA GLU A 36 1.69 13.67 -3.14
C GLU A 36 0.55 14.50 -2.54
N PRO A 37 0.08 14.19 -1.31
CA PRO A 37 -0.90 15.02 -0.64
C PRO A 37 -0.45 16.48 -0.57
N ARG A 38 -1.29 17.39 -1.08
CA ARG A 38 -0.96 18.82 -1.15
C ARG A 38 -0.60 19.39 0.23
N PHE A 39 0.38 20.29 0.26
CA PHE A 39 0.74 20.97 1.51
C PHE A 39 -0.43 21.83 2.03
N PRO A 40 -0.79 21.72 3.33
CA PRO A 40 -1.85 22.53 3.91
C PRO A 40 -1.39 23.98 4.12
N SER A 41 -2.15 24.94 3.59
CA SER A 41 -1.91 26.37 3.85
C SER A 41 -2.15 26.72 5.32
N VAL A 42 -1.53 27.79 5.82
CA VAL A 42 -1.73 28.30 7.20
C VAL A 42 -3.22 28.55 7.47
N LYS A 43 -3.91 29.24 6.54
CA LYS A 43 -5.36 29.47 6.61
C LYS A 43 -6.15 28.16 6.64
N GLY A 44 -5.72 27.15 5.87
CA GLY A 44 -6.31 25.82 5.87
C GLY A 44 -6.20 25.14 7.25
N LYS A 45 -5.01 25.18 7.86
CA LYS A 45 -4.79 24.66 9.22
C LYS A 45 -5.64 25.38 10.26
N MET A 46 -5.73 26.72 10.18
CA MET A 46 -6.58 27.50 11.08
C MET A 46 -8.07 27.16 10.93
N LYS A 47 -8.55 26.97 9.69
CA LYS A 47 -9.94 26.57 9.42
C LYS A 47 -10.22 25.17 9.97
N ALA A 48 -9.31 24.22 9.74
CA ALA A 48 -9.44 22.86 10.27
C ALA A 48 -9.46 22.85 11.81
N LYS A 49 -8.58 23.62 12.46
CA LYS A 49 -8.56 23.76 13.93
C LYS A 49 -9.88 24.31 14.50
N LYS A 50 -10.53 25.23 13.79
CA LYS A 50 -11.81 25.84 14.21
C LYS A 50 -13.04 25.00 13.84
N HIS A 51 -12.87 23.97 13.02
CA HIS A 51 -13.98 23.16 12.58
C HIS A 51 -14.51 22.31 13.74
N VAL A 52 -15.80 22.46 14.06
CA VAL A 52 -16.47 21.60 15.04
C VAL A 52 -16.75 20.27 14.36
N THR A 53 -16.05 19.22 14.82
CA THR A 53 -16.23 17.86 14.30
C THR A 53 -17.28 17.15 15.13
N SER A 54 -18.37 16.71 14.48
CA SER A 54 -19.40 15.90 15.14
C SER A 54 -18.82 14.56 15.58
N VAL A 55 -19.04 14.19 16.85
CA VAL A 55 -18.70 12.88 17.40
C VAL A 55 -19.97 12.07 17.47
N TRP A 56 -19.98 10.92 16.81
CA TRP A 56 -21.13 10.01 16.76
C TRP A 56 -20.81 8.73 17.55
N SER A 57 -21.71 8.34 18.43
CA SER A 57 -21.71 7.02 19.06
C SER A 57 -22.47 5.99 18.22
N ALA A 58 -22.35 4.70 18.56
CA ALA A 58 -23.16 3.66 17.93
C ALA A 58 -24.67 3.89 18.16
N ILE A 59 -25.04 4.41 19.34
CA ILE A 59 -26.43 4.76 19.69
C ILE A 59 -26.95 5.87 18.79
N ASP A 60 -26.16 6.92 18.56
CA ASP A 60 -26.57 8.05 17.71
C ASP A 60 -26.82 7.63 16.25
N LEU A 61 -26.16 6.55 15.81
CA LEU A 61 -26.29 5.97 14.47
C LEU A 61 -27.30 4.81 14.39
N GLY A 62 -27.90 4.40 15.52
CA GLY A 62 -28.83 3.26 15.58
C GLY A 62 -28.20 1.92 15.24
N ILE A 63 -26.89 1.74 15.50
CA ILE A 63 -26.14 0.53 15.18
C ILE A 63 -26.19 -0.46 16.34
N ASP A 64 -26.50 -1.73 16.05
CA ASP A 64 -26.45 -2.82 17.04
C ASP A 64 -24.99 -3.09 17.46
N GLU A 65 -24.70 -2.97 18.75
CA GLU A 65 -23.37 -3.25 19.33
C GLU A 65 -22.90 -4.68 19.11
N LYS A 66 -23.80 -5.63 18.84
CA LYS A 66 -23.44 -7.01 18.48
C LYS A 66 -22.86 -7.14 17.08
N LEU A 67 -23.02 -6.14 16.22
CA LEU A 67 -22.53 -6.13 14.83
C LEU A 67 -21.24 -5.32 14.65
N VAL A 68 -20.75 -4.66 15.71
CA VAL A 68 -19.55 -3.81 15.66
C VAL A 68 -18.56 -4.13 16.76
N GLY A 69 -17.35 -3.59 16.65
CA GLY A 69 -16.27 -3.79 17.62
C GLY A 69 -15.89 -5.25 17.77
N LEU A 70 -15.50 -5.64 19.00
CA LEU A 70 -15.09 -7.01 19.31
C LEU A 70 -16.26 -8.01 19.23
N ASN A 71 -17.47 -7.58 19.59
CA ASN A 71 -18.65 -8.44 19.63
C ASN A 71 -19.11 -8.84 18.22
N GLY A 72 -18.99 -7.93 17.24
CA GLY A 72 -19.34 -8.19 15.84
C GLY A 72 -18.22 -8.76 14.99
N SER A 73 -17.00 -8.92 15.52
CA SER A 73 -15.86 -9.40 14.72
C SER A 73 -15.89 -10.93 14.58
N PRO A 74 -15.95 -11.47 13.33
CA PRO A 74 -15.88 -12.91 13.11
C PRO A 74 -14.48 -13.48 13.38
N THR A 75 -13.44 -12.64 13.36
CA THR A 75 -12.05 -13.04 13.57
C THR A 75 -11.50 -12.51 14.89
N LYS A 76 -10.60 -13.27 15.54
CA LYS A 76 -9.91 -12.86 16.77
C LYS A 76 -8.40 -13.04 16.62
N VAL A 77 -7.63 -12.02 16.95
CA VAL A 77 -6.16 -12.08 16.96
C VAL A 77 -5.73 -12.83 18.23
N LEU A 78 -5.18 -14.05 18.05
CA LEU A 78 -4.78 -14.90 19.18
C LEU A 78 -3.34 -14.67 19.64
N LYS A 79 -2.43 -14.36 18.71
CA LYS A 79 -1.01 -14.18 18.98
C LYS A 79 -0.41 -13.20 18.00
N ILE A 80 0.45 -12.33 18.50
CA ILE A 80 1.28 -11.41 17.73
C ILE A 80 2.74 -11.70 18.13
N PHE A 81 3.63 -11.82 17.16
CA PHE A 81 5.06 -12.01 17.39
C PHE A 81 5.85 -11.35 16.27
N THR A 82 7.11 -11.00 16.55
CA THR A 82 8.04 -10.49 15.54
C THR A 82 8.70 -11.67 14.84
N PRO A 83 8.64 -11.78 13.50
CA PRO A 83 9.35 -12.85 12.80
C PRO A 83 10.87 -12.70 12.98
N PRO A 84 11.63 -13.80 13.06
CA PRO A 84 13.08 -13.72 13.14
C PRO A 84 13.64 -13.12 11.83
N VAL A 85 14.63 -12.24 11.95
CA VAL A 85 15.40 -11.75 10.82
C VAL A 85 16.58 -12.69 10.63
N HIS A 86 16.68 -13.33 9.47
CA HIS A 86 17.81 -14.19 9.15
C HIS A 86 19.04 -13.33 8.82
N GLU A 87 20.21 -13.72 9.34
CA GLU A 87 21.48 -13.13 8.95
C GLU A 87 21.79 -13.52 7.50
N ILE A 88 21.99 -12.52 6.64
CA ILE A 88 22.36 -12.72 5.24
C ILE A 88 23.88 -12.53 5.14
N GLN A 89 24.61 -13.59 4.81
CA GLN A 89 26.03 -13.48 4.46
C GLN A 89 26.13 -12.95 3.02
N ASN A 90 26.47 -11.68 2.89
CA ASN A 90 26.65 -11.02 1.59
C ASN A 90 28.13 -10.95 1.21
N GLU A 91 28.41 -11.18 -0.07
CA GLU A 91 29.71 -10.90 -0.68
C GLU A 91 29.54 -9.66 -1.57
N ILE A 92 30.31 -8.61 -1.30
CA ILE A 92 30.32 -7.37 -2.11
C ILE A 92 31.63 -7.31 -2.88
N ILE A 93 31.52 -7.43 -4.20
CA ILE A 93 32.68 -7.32 -5.11
C ILE A 93 33.04 -5.83 -5.26
N SER A 94 34.23 -5.47 -4.78
CA SER A 94 34.72 -4.08 -4.78
C SER A 94 35.97 -3.94 -5.66
N GLU A 95 35.81 -4.16 -6.95
CA GLU A 95 36.89 -4.02 -7.93
C GLU A 95 36.87 -2.65 -8.61
N ALA A 96 38.04 -2.07 -8.87
CA ALA A 96 38.16 -0.76 -9.50
C ALA A 96 37.81 -0.80 -11.00
N ASP A 97 38.08 -1.93 -11.67
CA ASP A 97 37.70 -2.17 -13.06
C ASP A 97 36.31 -2.83 -13.13
N PRO A 98 35.31 -2.17 -13.74
CA PRO A 98 33.97 -2.73 -13.90
C PRO A 98 33.96 -4.09 -14.62
N GLN A 99 34.86 -4.31 -15.58
CA GLN A 99 34.87 -5.57 -16.34
C GLN A 99 35.32 -6.75 -15.48
N VAL A 100 36.27 -6.52 -14.58
CA VAL A 100 36.73 -7.52 -13.61
C VAL A 100 35.62 -7.81 -12.59
N ALA A 101 34.95 -6.76 -12.09
CA ALA A 101 33.83 -6.90 -11.16
C ALA A 101 32.69 -7.76 -11.75
N VAL A 102 32.32 -7.53 -13.02
CA VAL A 102 31.26 -8.27 -13.71
C VAL A 102 31.65 -9.73 -13.92
N ASN A 103 32.89 -10.00 -14.33
CA ASN A 103 33.35 -11.37 -14.55
C ASN A 103 33.27 -12.19 -13.25
N LEU A 104 33.77 -11.62 -12.13
CA LEU A 104 33.72 -12.27 -10.83
C LEU A 104 32.28 -12.46 -10.34
N LEU A 105 31.39 -11.49 -10.59
CA LEU A 105 29.98 -11.61 -10.24
C LEU A 105 29.30 -12.77 -10.98
N VAL A 106 29.49 -12.88 -12.29
CA VAL A 106 28.90 -13.96 -13.10
C VAL A 106 29.41 -15.32 -12.64
N GLU A 107 30.71 -15.43 -12.38
CA GLU A 107 31.32 -16.65 -11.83
C GLU A 107 30.64 -17.07 -10.51
N LYS A 108 30.54 -16.15 -9.54
CA LYS A 108 29.91 -16.41 -8.24
C LYS A 108 28.43 -16.77 -8.36
N LEU A 109 27.68 -16.14 -9.26
CA LEU A 109 26.26 -16.44 -9.47
C LEU A 109 26.04 -17.81 -10.12
N LEU A 110 26.96 -18.27 -10.98
CA LEU A 110 26.96 -19.62 -11.55
C LEU A 110 27.30 -20.67 -10.49
N GLU A 111 28.33 -20.42 -9.66
CA GLU A 111 28.70 -21.28 -8.52
C GLU A 111 27.51 -21.45 -7.55
N ALA A 112 26.84 -20.34 -7.23
CA ALA A 112 25.66 -20.32 -6.35
C ALA A 112 24.38 -20.86 -7.02
N LYS A 113 24.42 -21.23 -8.31
CA LYS A 113 23.27 -21.69 -9.12
C LYS A 113 22.09 -20.72 -9.13
N ILE A 114 22.35 -19.43 -8.94
CA ILE A 114 21.34 -18.37 -9.05
C ILE A 114 21.04 -18.10 -10.51
N ILE A 115 22.07 -18.18 -11.36
CA ILE A 115 21.94 -18.18 -12.81
C ILE A 115 22.24 -19.61 -13.30
N THR A 116 21.40 -20.11 -14.20
CA THR A 116 21.59 -21.42 -14.85
C THR A 116 21.81 -21.21 -16.35
N ARG A 117 22.53 -22.15 -16.98
CA ARG A 117 22.81 -22.14 -18.42
C ARG A 117 21.60 -22.60 -19.23
#